data_AF-A0A2M9A4B4-F1
#
_entry.id   AF-A0A2M9A4B4-F1
#
_cell.length_a   1.000
_cell.length_b   1.000
_cell.length_c   1.000
_cell.angle_alpha   90.00
_cell.angle_beta   90.00
_cell.angle_gamma   90.00
#
_symmetry.space_group_name_H-M   'P 1'
#
loop_
_entity.id
_entity.type
_entity.pdbx_description
1 polymer ?
#
loop_
_entity_poly.entity_id
_entity_poly.type
_entity_poly.pdbx_seq_one_letter_code
_entity_poly.pdbx_strand_id
1 'polypeptide(L)'
;MSDNYCYQKFFNLTETDSIELKKVHYKKSSLFPLVNFTYRRELFDDSNSKLTRSIKASWLDSHIDTESDFDVLLDQISEVGTIVIINDREKCNNPIYKAYSNEMLKSYIKAFQEKGYQCLWAE
;
A
#
# COMPACT_ATOMS: atom_id res chain seq x y z
N MET A 1 16.65 17.37 -20.92
CA MET A 1 15.86 16.32 -21.58
C MET A 1 15.92 15.10 -20.69
N SER A 2 14.77 14.46 -20.51
CA SER A 2 14.37 13.76 -19.30
C SER A 2 14.73 12.28 -19.36
N ASP A 3 15.71 11.85 -18.57
CA ASP A 3 16.00 10.42 -18.34
C ASP A 3 15.75 10.10 -16.85
N ASN A 4 14.47 10.15 -16.44
CA ASN A 4 14.01 9.66 -15.13
C ASN A 4 13.34 8.28 -15.26
N TYR A 5 13.96 7.37 -16.02
CA TYR A 5 13.57 5.96 -16.05
C TYR A 5 14.39 5.19 -15.01
N CYS A 6 14.19 5.51 -13.74
CA CYS A 6 14.77 4.74 -12.65
C CYS A 6 13.73 4.54 -11.55
N TYR A 7 12.64 3.85 -11.87
CA TYR A 7 11.72 3.37 -10.85
C TYR A 7 11.55 1.87 -11.03
N GLN A 8 11.68 1.15 -9.91
CA GLN A 8 11.41 -0.28 -9.72
C GLN A 8 12.50 -1.27 -10.12
N LYS A 9 13.57 -1.32 -9.31
CA LYS A 9 14.40 -2.54 -9.24
C LYS A 9 13.93 -3.54 -8.17
N PHE A 10 13.07 -3.14 -7.23
CA PHE A 10 12.68 -4.03 -6.13
C PHE A 10 11.45 -4.91 -6.42
N PHE A 11 10.39 -4.35 -7.01
CA PHE A 11 9.13 -5.07 -7.22
C PHE A 11 8.97 -5.75 -8.59
N ASN A 12 9.90 -5.51 -9.52
CA ASN A 12 9.89 -6.13 -10.85
C ASN A 12 10.27 -7.63 -10.85
N LEU A 13 10.56 -8.21 -9.67
CA LEU A 13 11.00 -9.60 -9.50
C LEU A 13 10.01 -10.48 -8.73
N THR A 14 8.95 -9.90 -8.16
CA THR A 14 7.94 -10.67 -7.41
C THR A 14 6.85 -11.14 -8.33
N GLU A 15 6.68 -12.46 -8.47
CA GLU A 15 5.51 -13.06 -9.14
C GLU A 15 4.22 -12.61 -8.42
N THR A 16 3.46 -11.72 -9.04
CA THR A 16 2.23 -11.09 -8.52
C THR A 16 0.96 -11.83 -8.96
N ASP A 17 1.11 -12.93 -9.73
CA ASP A 17 0.01 -13.70 -10.32
C ASP A 17 -0.98 -14.28 -9.30
N SER A 18 -0.56 -14.39 -8.03
CA SER A 18 -1.38 -14.93 -6.94
C SER A 18 -2.34 -13.91 -6.31
N ILE A 19 -2.24 -12.61 -6.62
CA ILE A 19 -3.08 -11.57 -6.00
C ILE A 19 -4.23 -11.16 -6.92
N GLU A 20 -5.42 -11.65 -6.57
CA GLU A 20 -6.66 -11.17 -7.17
C GLU A 20 -7.11 -9.85 -6.50
N LEU A 21 -6.88 -8.72 -7.17
CA LEU A 21 -7.28 -7.38 -6.71
C LEU A 21 -8.76 -7.29 -6.29
N LYS A 22 -9.65 -8.07 -6.93
CA LYS A 22 -11.08 -8.12 -6.58
C LYS A 22 -11.36 -8.65 -5.17
N LYS A 23 -10.51 -9.53 -4.63
CA LYS A 23 -10.66 -10.12 -3.29
C LYS A 23 -10.12 -9.23 -2.17
N VAL A 24 -9.08 -8.44 -2.46
CA VAL A 24 -8.41 -7.54 -1.51
C VAL A 24 -8.93 -6.11 -1.56
N HIS A 25 -10.03 -5.86 -2.25
CA HIS A 25 -10.66 -4.56 -2.31
C HIS A 25 -11.34 -4.22 -0.98
N TYR A 26 -10.86 -3.16 -0.32
CA TYR A 26 -11.45 -2.61 0.88
C TYR A 26 -12.80 -1.97 0.54
N LYS A 27 -13.88 -2.59 1.01
CA LYS A 27 -15.21 -1.96 1.02
C LYS A 27 -15.30 -1.13 2.29
N LYS A 28 -15.34 0.19 2.13
CA LYS A 28 -15.47 1.15 3.24
C LYS A 28 -16.62 0.73 4.15
N SER A 29 -16.30 0.28 5.35
CA SER A 29 -17.28 0.14 6.42
C SER A 29 -17.59 1.55 6.92
N SER A 30 -18.87 1.92 6.93
CA SER A 30 -19.34 3.28 7.22
C SER A 30 -19.07 3.75 8.66
N LEU A 31 -18.54 2.89 9.53
CA LEU A 31 -18.43 3.17 10.95
C LEU A 31 -17.29 4.11 11.33
N PHE A 32 -16.17 4.14 10.62
CA PHE A 32 -15.03 5.01 10.96
C PHE A 32 -14.25 5.51 9.73
N PRO A 33 -13.76 6.76 9.72
CA PRO A 33 -12.88 7.23 8.67
C PRO A 33 -11.54 6.47 8.70
N LEU A 34 -11.01 6.14 7.53
CA LEU A 34 -9.65 5.60 7.41
C LEU A 34 -8.65 6.67 7.84
N VAL A 35 -7.94 6.42 8.94
CA VAL A 35 -6.88 7.30 9.45
C VAL A 35 -5.59 7.02 8.66
N ASN A 36 -4.82 8.06 8.36
CA ASN A 36 -3.54 7.94 7.66
C ASN A 36 -2.48 7.30 8.60
N PHE A 37 -1.60 6.46 8.06
CA PHE A 37 -0.53 5.78 8.81
C PHE A 37 0.42 6.72 9.56
N THR A 38 0.51 7.99 9.14
CA THR A 38 1.33 9.03 9.80
C THR A 38 0.77 9.49 11.14
N TYR A 39 -0.51 9.27 11.43
CA TYR A 39 -1.10 9.62 12.71
C TYR A 39 -0.87 8.51 13.73
N ARG A 40 -0.42 8.91 14.93
CA ARG A 40 -0.34 8.04 16.12
C ARG A 40 -1.74 7.55 16.51
N ARG A 41 -1.81 6.66 17.52
CA ARG A 41 -3.08 6.26 18.14
C ARG A 41 -3.97 7.47 18.42
N GLU A 42 -5.17 7.47 17.86
CA GLU A 42 -6.23 8.41 18.15
C GLU A 42 -7.05 7.92 19.36
N LEU A 43 -7.76 8.83 20.02
CA LEU A 43 -8.59 8.55 21.21
C LEU A 43 -9.67 7.47 20.98
N PHE A 44 -10.03 7.22 19.73
CA PHE A 44 -11.06 6.27 19.33
C PHE A 44 -10.49 4.96 18.76
N ASP A 45 -9.17 4.82 18.73
CA ASP A 45 -8.58 3.54 18.40
C ASP A 45 -8.80 2.57 19.55
N ASP A 46 -9.37 1.41 19.25
CA ASP A 46 -9.57 0.36 20.24
C ASP A 46 -8.21 -0.16 20.71
N SER A 47 -7.94 0.04 22.00
CA SER A 47 -6.68 -0.28 22.66
C SER A 47 -6.27 -1.74 22.54
N ASN A 48 -7.23 -2.63 22.33
CA ASN A 48 -7.05 -4.08 22.20
C ASN A 48 -7.04 -4.58 20.75
N SER A 49 -7.40 -3.74 19.79
CA SER A 49 -7.48 -4.14 18.38
C SER A 49 -6.22 -3.76 17.61
N LYS A 50 -5.91 -4.58 16.61
CA LYS A 50 -4.92 -4.25 15.59
C LYS A 50 -5.38 -3.01 14.81
N LEU A 51 -4.58 -1.95 14.82
CA LEU A 51 -4.96 -0.68 14.18
C LEU A 51 -5.16 -0.90 12.67
N THR A 52 -6.18 -0.26 12.13
CA THR A 52 -6.36 -0.14 10.67
C THR A 52 -5.89 1.24 10.24
N ARG A 53 -4.94 1.30 9.31
CA ARG A 53 -4.39 2.54 8.77
C ARG A 53 -4.39 2.55 7.25
N SER A 54 -4.37 3.74 6.68
CA SER A 54 -4.31 3.95 5.24
C SER A 54 -3.01 4.58 4.78
N ILE A 55 -2.53 4.15 3.61
CA ILE A 55 -1.32 4.68 2.97
C ILE A 55 -1.66 5.00 1.52
N LYS A 56 -1.21 6.15 1.03
CA LYS A 56 -1.39 6.52 -0.37
C LYS A 56 -0.41 5.77 -1.26
N ALA A 57 -0.88 5.28 -2.41
CA ALA A 57 -0.03 4.60 -3.37
C ALA A 57 1.04 5.54 -3.95
N SER A 58 0.71 6.80 -4.19
CA SER A 58 1.67 7.83 -4.62
C SER A 58 2.80 8.06 -3.60
N TRP A 59 2.49 7.91 -2.31
CA TRP A 59 3.48 8.03 -1.24
C TRP A 59 4.42 6.82 -1.23
N LEU A 60 3.88 5.61 -1.38
CA LEU A 60 4.68 4.39 -1.50
C LEU A 60 5.62 4.44 -2.71
N ASP A 61 5.13 4.95 -3.85
CA ASP A 61 5.95 5.07 -5.08
C ASP A 61 7.12 6.04 -4.93
N SER A 62 6.99 7.04 -4.05
CA SER A 62 8.01 8.08 -3.86
C SER A 62 8.96 7.81 -2.70
N HIS A 63 8.59 6.91 -1.78
CA HIS A 63 9.34 6.65 -0.55
C HIS A 63 9.89 5.23 -0.44
N ILE A 64 9.43 4.29 -1.29
CA ILE A 64 9.93 2.91 -1.29
C ILE A 64 10.66 2.65 -2.61
N ASP A 65 11.98 2.79 -2.56
CA ASP A 65 12.87 2.40 -3.64
C ASP A 65 13.66 1.12 -3.31
N THR A 66 13.92 0.86 -2.02
CA THR A 66 14.66 -0.31 -1.53
C THR A 66 13.92 -1.10 -0.43
N GLU A 67 14.30 -2.36 -0.20
CA GLU A 67 13.81 -3.14 0.97
C GLU A 67 14.16 -2.49 2.30
N SER A 68 15.29 -1.77 2.38
CA SER A 68 15.64 -1.03 3.60
C SER A 68 14.62 0.08 3.90
N ASP A 69 14.13 0.77 2.87
CA ASP A 69 13.08 1.80 3.04
C ASP A 69 11.76 1.16 3.47
N PHE A 70 11.48 -0.02 2.93
CA PHE A 70 10.31 -0.79 3.32
C PHE A 70 10.40 -1.27 4.77
N ASP A 71 11.54 -1.78 5.22
CA ASP A 71 11.72 -2.21 6.61
C ASP A 71 11.61 -1.03 7.58
N VAL A 72 12.10 0.17 7.22
CA VAL A 72 11.88 1.39 8.01
C VAL A 72 10.40 1.74 8.11
N LEU A 73 9.64 1.60 7.02
CA LEU A 73 8.19 1.78 7.04
C LEU A 73 7.53 0.76 7.97
N LEU A 74 7.92 -0.51 7.90
CA LEU A 74 7.38 -1.58 8.76
C LEU A 74 7.62 -1.29 10.25
N ASP A 75 8.77 -0.73 10.58
CA ASP A 75 9.11 -0.34 11.95
C ASP A 75 8.19 0.80 12.45
N GLN A 76 7.90 1.77 11.58
CA GLN A 76 6.96 2.87 11.88
C GLN A 76 5.52 2.41 12.09
N ILE A 77 5.11 1.33 11.43
CA ILE A 77 3.74 0.81 11.46
C ILE A 77 3.62 -0.49 12.27
N SER A 78 4.57 -0.77 13.15
CA SER A 78 4.62 -2.02 13.93
C SER A 78 3.38 -2.27 14.80
N GLU A 79 2.64 -1.23 15.20
CA GLU A 79 1.36 -1.32 15.90
C GLU A 79 0.13 -1.51 14.99
N VAL A 80 0.30 -1.38 13.68
CA VAL A 80 -0.75 -1.49 12.67
C VAL A 80 -0.92 -2.95 12.27
N GLY A 81 -2.13 -3.49 12.36
CA GLY A 81 -2.36 -4.86 11.90
C GLY A 81 -3.04 -4.95 10.53
N THR A 82 -3.72 -3.89 10.11
CA THR A 82 -4.35 -3.82 8.78
C THR A 82 -3.97 -2.52 8.08
N ILE A 83 -3.46 -2.64 6.85
CA ILE A 83 -3.05 -1.52 6.01
C ILE A 83 -3.97 -1.47 4.79
N VAL A 84 -4.49 -0.29 4.51
CA VAL A 84 -5.32 -0.02 3.32
C VAL A 84 -4.55 0.91 2.39
N ILE A 85 -4.14 0.41 1.23
CA ILE A 85 -3.48 1.22 0.21
C ILE A 85 -4.56 1.98 -0.57
N ILE A 86 -4.58 3.30 -0.45
CA ILE A 86 -5.44 4.17 -1.24
C ILE A 86 -4.73 4.45 -2.57
N ASN A 87 -5.30 3.96 -3.67
CA ASN A 87 -4.80 4.21 -5.01
C ASN A 87 -5.22 5.61 -5.47
N ASP A 88 -4.45 6.62 -5.04
CA ASP A 88 -4.64 8.03 -5.36
C ASP A 88 -3.95 8.46 -6.66
N ARG A 89 -3.39 7.51 -7.43
CA ARG A 89 -2.72 7.81 -8.70
C ARG A 89 -3.72 8.34 -9.72
N GLU A 90 -3.28 9.28 -10.55
CA GLU A 90 -4.13 9.82 -11.62
C GLU A 90 -4.66 8.71 -12.53
N LYS A 91 -5.96 8.76 -12.80
CA LYS A 91 -6.63 7.86 -13.74
C LYS A 91 -6.19 8.21 -15.17
N CYS A 92 -5.01 7.78 -15.56
CA CYS A 92 -4.53 7.91 -16.93
C CYS A 92 -5.22 6.88 -17.82
N ASN A 93 -5.66 7.29 -19.02
CA ASN A 93 -6.28 6.37 -19.99
C ASN A 93 -5.28 5.46 -20.72
N ASN A 94 -3.98 5.64 -20.48
CA ASN A 94 -2.95 4.81 -21.11
C ASN A 94 -2.99 3.37 -20.55
N PRO A 95 -3.20 2.34 -21.39
CA PRO A 95 -3.29 0.95 -20.95
C PRO A 95 -2.00 0.44 -20.31
N ILE A 96 -0.82 0.91 -20.78
CA ILE A 96 0.48 0.51 -20.23
C ILE A 96 0.62 1.02 -18.80
N TYR A 97 0.25 2.29 -18.57
CA TYR A 97 0.29 2.89 -17.24
C TYR A 97 -0.69 2.21 -16.27
N LYS A 98 -1.89 1.85 -16.73
CA LYS A 98 -2.86 1.09 -15.91
C LYS A 98 -2.32 -0.27 -15.51
N ALA A 99 -1.73 -1.02 -16.44
CA ALA A 99 -1.13 -2.32 -16.15
C ALA A 99 -0.01 -2.18 -15.10
N TYR A 100 0.91 -1.24 -15.33
CA TYR A 100 2.00 -0.95 -14.40
C TYR A 100 1.52 -0.55 -12.99
N SER A 101 0.57 0.38 -12.89
CA SER A 101 0.00 0.81 -11.61
C SER A 101 -0.65 -0.36 -10.87
N ASN A 102 -1.36 -1.24 -11.57
CA ASN A 102 -1.99 -2.40 -10.97
C ASN A 102 -0.96 -3.43 -10.49
N GLU A 103 0.08 -3.70 -11.28
CA GLU A 103 1.17 -4.60 -10.88
C GLU A 103 1.90 -4.06 -9.65
N MET A 104 2.18 -2.76 -9.61
CA MET A 104 2.76 -2.14 -8.42
C MET A 104 1.88 -2.23 -7.19
N LEU A 105 0.57 -2.03 -7.35
CA LEU A 105 -0.37 -2.17 -6.24
C LEU A 105 -0.35 -3.60 -5.69
N LYS A 106 -0.38 -4.62 -6.56
CA LYS A 106 -0.25 -6.03 -6.15
C LYS A 106 1.07 -6.28 -5.43
N SER A 107 2.16 -5.76 -5.97
CA SER A 107 3.50 -5.86 -5.41
C SER A 107 3.56 -5.33 -3.97
N TYR A 108 3.04 -4.13 -3.71
CA TYR A 108 2.95 -3.61 -2.34
C TYR A 108 2.08 -4.48 -1.43
N ILE A 109 0.91 -4.91 -1.91
CA ILE A 109 0.02 -5.81 -1.15
C ILE A 109 0.75 -7.09 -0.76
N LYS A 110 1.51 -7.68 -1.70
CA LYS A 110 2.30 -8.89 -1.46
C LYS A 110 3.35 -8.67 -0.38
N ALA A 111 4.14 -7.60 -0.49
CA ALA A 111 5.21 -7.32 0.48
C ALA A 111 4.66 -7.14 1.90
N PHE A 112 3.52 -6.47 2.05
CA PHE A 112 2.86 -6.38 3.37
C PHE A 112 2.36 -7.74 3.86
N GLN A 113 1.75 -8.55 3.00
CA GLN A 113 1.26 -9.89 3.35
C GLN A 113 2.38 -10.85 3.74
N GLU A 114 3.51 -10.84 3.03
CA GLU A 114 4.70 -11.65 3.34
C GLU A 114 5.29 -11.31 4.71
N LYS A 115 5.21 -10.04 5.12
CA LYS A 115 5.65 -9.58 6.45
C LYS A 115 4.57 -9.76 7.53
N GLY A 116 3.44 -10.39 7.20
CA GLY A 116 2.38 -10.77 8.16
C GLY A 116 1.30 -9.71 8.41
N TYR A 117 1.28 -8.63 7.62
CA TYR A 117 0.27 -7.58 7.71
C TYR A 117 -0.93 -7.90 6.81
N GLN A 118 -2.13 -7.61 7.28
CA GLN A 118 -3.31 -7.68 6.42
C GLN A 118 -3.34 -6.45 5.51
N CYS A 119 -3.09 -6.62 4.22
CA CYS A 119 -3.12 -5.52 3.26
C CYS A 119 -4.35 -5.58 2.36
N LEU A 120 -5.04 -4.46 2.23
CA LEU A 120 -6.19 -4.23 1.36
C LEU A 120 -5.95 -2.97 0.51
N TRP A 121 -6.76 -2.74 -0.52
CA TRP A 121 -6.66 -1.50 -1.32
C TRP A 121 -8.02 -0.83 -1.53
N ALA A 122 -8.02 0.49 -1.71
CA ALA A 122 -9.20 1.32 -2.00
C ALA A 122 -8.90 2.32 -3.13
N GLU A 123 -9.95 2.87 -3.75
CA GLU A 123 -9.86 4.02 -4.67
C GLU A 123 -10.03 5.36 -3.94
#